data_AF-A0A2V8I107-F1
#
_entry.id   AF-A0A2V8I107-F1
#
_cell.length_a   1.000
_cell.length_b   1.000
_cell.length_c   1.000
_cell.angle_alpha   90.00
_cell.angle_beta   90.00
_cell.angle_gamma   90.00
#
_symmetry.space_group_name_H-M   'P 1'
#
loop_
_entity.id
_entity.type
_entity.pdbx_description
1 polymer ?
#
loop_
_entity_poly.entity_id
_entity_poly.type
_entity_poly.pdbx_seq_one_letter_code
_entity_poly.pdbx_strand_id
1 'polypeptide(L)'
;PQARFVIAWQDVSPGRASGIDRPELLISANSGEEPRPLERIVSGGELSRVMLALRSVLAVDRPQKTLVFDEIDAGIGGKAAETVGQKLKELSMRYQVLCVTHLAQIAAFAAHQYRIDKNVLDGRS
;
A
#
# COMPACT_ATOMS: atom_id res chain seq x y z
N PRO A 1 12.89 13.38 1.27
CA PRO A 1 12.76 11.93 0.99
C PRO A 1 13.78 11.50 -0.08
N GLN A 2 14.58 10.47 0.19
CA GLN A 2 15.60 9.94 -0.75
C GLN A 2 15.22 8.56 -1.32
N ALA A 3 13.93 8.23 -1.32
CA ALA A 3 13.45 6.98 -1.89
C ALA A 3 13.75 6.94 -3.40
N ARG A 4 14.18 5.78 -3.90
CA ARG A 4 14.45 5.56 -5.33
C ARG A 4 13.47 4.55 -5.90
N PHE A 5 12.98 4.83 -7.10
CA PHE A 5 12.19 3.92 -7.90
C PHE A 5 12.89 3.75 -9.25
N VAL A 6 13.20 2.51 -9.62
CA VAL A 6 13.99 2.18 -10.81
C VAL A 6 13.27 1.08 -11.58
N ILE A 7 13.29 1.17 -12.91
CA ILE A 7 12.84 0.09 -13.78
C ILE A 7 14.09 -0.61 -14.30
N ALA A 8 14.26 -1.88 -13.96
CA ALA A 8 15.27 -2.75 -14.55
C ALA A 8 14.64 -3.61 -15.66
N TRP A 9 15.47 -4.10 -16.57
CA TRP A 9 15.06 -4.95 -17.67
C TRP A 9 15.72 -6.32 -17.50
N GLN A 10 14.92 -7.37 -17.58
CA GLN A 10 15.40 -8.74 -17.60
C GLN A 10 15.23 -9.31 -19.00
N ASP A 11 16.29 -9.91 -19.52
CA ASP A 11 16.22 -10.68 -20.77
C ASP A 11 15.23 -11.83 -20.60
N VAL A 12 14.32 -11.99 -21.56
CA VAL A 12 13.44 -13.15 -21.62
C VAL A 12 13.64 -13.92 -22.92
N SER A 13 13.33 -15.22 -22.88
CA SER A 13 13.41 -16.08 -24.07
C SER A 13 12.63 -15.45 -25.24
N PRO A 14 13.24 -15.36 -26.44
CA PRO A 14 12.57 -14.83 -27.63
C PRO A 14 11.27 -15.56 -27.98
N GLY A 15 10.33 -14.85 -28.60
CA GLY A 15 9.07 -15.43 -29.09
C GLY A 15 7.85 -15.24 -28.19
N ARG A 16 7.96 -14.46 -27.10
CA ARG A 16 6.80 -14.05 -26.29
C ARG A 16 6.04 -12.91 -26.96
N ALA A 17 4.71 -12.98 -26.91
CA ALA A 17 3.83 -11.90 -27.40
C ALA A 17 4.03 -10.57 -26.64
N SER A 18 4.62 -10.61 -25.44
CA SER A 18 4.89 -9.43 -24.60
C SER A 18 6.22 -8.72 -24.89
N GLY A 19 7.00 -9.17 -25.87
CA GLY A 19 8.32 -8.61 -26.19
C GLY A 19 9.50 -9.46 -25.70
N ILE A 20 10.71 -8.95 -25.96
CA ILE A 20 11.99 -9.62 -25.68
C ILE A 20 12.59 -9.29 -24.31
N ASP A 21 12.05 -8.28 -23.63
CA ASP A 21 12.46 -7.85 -22.30
C ASP A 21 11.27 -7.93 -21.33
N ARG A 22 11.57 -8.12 -20.05
CA ARG A 22 10.60 -7.99 -18.96
C ARG A 22 10.99 -6.83 -18.04
N PRO A 23 10.13 -5.81 -17.87
CA PRO A 23 10.38 -4.77 -16.89
C PRO A 23 10.19 -5.31 -15.47
N GLU A 24 11.09 -4.93 -14.57
CA GLU A 24 11.03 -5.21 -13.15
C GLU A 24 11.02 -3.89 -12.37
N LEU A 25 10.08 -3.75 -11.43
CA LEU A 25 9.96 -2.58 -10.58
C LEU A 25 10.83 -2.74 -9.34
N LEU A 26 11.88 -1.93 -9.26
CA LEU A 26 12.80 -1.89 -8.13
C LEU A 26 12.55 -0.64 -7.29
N ILE A 27 12.64 -0.78 -5.97
CA ILE A 27 12.44 0.31 -5.02
C ILE A 27 13.42 0.23 -3.85
N SER A 28 13.83 1.39 -3.38
CA SER A 28 14.58 1.57 -2.14
C SER A 28 13.85 2.62 -1.30
N ALA A 29 13.40 2.22 -0.11
CA ALA A 29 12.65 3.10 0.80
C ALA A 29 13.58 4.04 1.59
N ASN A 30 14.81 3.59 1.86
CA ASN A 30 15.77 4.28 2.71
C ASN A 30 16.99 4.77 1.91
N SER A 31 17.53 5.91 2.35
CA SER A 31 18.78 6.43 1.80
C SER A 31 19.92 5.44 1.99
N GLY A 32 20.69 5.18 0.94
CA GLY A 32 21.86 4.28 1.00
C GLY A 32 21.52 2.80 0.79
N GLU A 33 20.25 2.41 0.67
CA GLU A 33 19.89 1.05 0.27
C GLU A 33 19.83 0.89 -1.25
N GLU A 34 20.34 -0.24 -1.75
CA GLU A 34 20.18 -0.63 -3.15
C GLU A 34 18.72 -0.96 -3.47
N PRO A 35 18.21 -0.57 -4.66
CA PRO A 35 16.83 -0.84 -5.04
C PRO A 35 16.65 -2.35 -5.19
N ARG A 36 15.59 -2.87 -4.58
CA ARG A 36 15.25 -4.29 -4.61
C ARG A 36 13.88 -4.47 -5.27
N PRO A 37 13.59 -5.66 -5.83
CA PRO A 37 12.25 -5.95 -6.35
C PRO A 37 11.18 -5.61 -5.33
N LEU A 38 10.06 -5.04 -5.79
CA LEU A 38 8.93 -4.65 -4.93
C LEU A 38 8.46 -5.80 -4.02
N GLU A 39 8.50 -7.03 -4.53
CA GLU A 39 8.17 -8.26 -3.79
C GLU A 39 9.14 -8.60 -2.65
N ARG A 40 10.34 -8.01 -2.64
CA ARG A 40 11.38 -8.21 -1.61
C ARG A 40 11.45 -7.07 -0.60
N ILE A 41 10.47 -6.18 -0.58
CA ILE A 41 10.32 -5.22 0.53
C ILE A 41 10.08 -6.01 1.82
N VAL A 42 10.82 -5.67 2.87
CA VAL A 42 10.92 -6.47 4.10
C VAL A 42 9.74 -6.27 5.04
N SER A 43 9.07 -5.10 5.06
CA SER A 43 7.89 -4.89 5.90
C SER A 43 6.58 -4.82 5.09
N GLY A 44 5.53 -5.46 5.62
CA GLY A 44 4.18 -5.42 5.05
C GLY A 44 3.66 -3.99 4.95
N GLY A 45 3.88 -3.18 5.99
CA GLY A 45 3.52 -1.77 6.01
C GLY A 45 4.21 -0.89 4.96
N GLU A 46 5.50 -1.12 4.66
CA GLU A 46 6.17 -0.40 3.57
C GLU A 46 5.55 -0.75 2.22
N LEU A 47 5.32 -2.03 1.95
CA LEU A 47 4.68 -2.47 0.71
C LEU A 47 3.28 -1.87 0.58
N SER A 48 2.46 -1.92 1.63
CA SER A 48 1.13 -1.32 1.66
C SER A 48 1.15 0.18 1.37
N ARG A 49 2.12 0.93 1.93
CA ARG A 49 2.28 2.37 1.65
C ARG A 49 2.75 2.65 0.22
N VAL A 50 3.64 1.82 -0.33
CA VAL A 50 4.06 1.93 -1.74
C VAL A 50 2.87 1.68 -2.66
N MET A 51 2.07 0.65 -2.38
CA MET A 51 0.86 0.35 -3.15
C MET A 51 -0.19 1.45 -3.05
N LEU A 52 -0.34 2.08 -1.87
CA LEU A 52 -1.20 3.26 -1.70
C LEU A 52 -0.73 4.43 -2.57
N ALA A 53 0.57 4.72 -2.58
CA ALA A 53 1.15 5.77 -3.41
C ALA A 53 0.93 5.48 -4.91
N LEU A 54 1.20 4.24 -5.35
CA LEU A 54 0.99 3.82 -6.73
C LEU A 54 -0.49 3.92 -7.13
N ARG A 55 -1.42 3.44 -6.30
CA ARG A 55 -2.87 3.52 -6.57
C ARG A 55 -3.41 4.95 -6.57
N SER A 56 -2.82 5.83 -5.77
CA SER A 56 -3.20 7.25 -5.74
C SER A 56 -2.81 7.98 -7.03
N VAL A 57 -1.70 7.58 -7.68
CA VAL A 57 -1.22 8.21 -8.92
C VAL A 57 -1.76 7.51 -10.17
N LEU A 58 -1.73 6.17 -10.19
CA LEU A 58 -2.15 5.34 -11.31
C LEU A 58 -3.65 5.07 -11.31
N ALA A 59 -4.48 5.96 -10.77
CA ALA A 59 -5.91 5.73 -10.61
C ALA A 59 -6.58 5.52 -11.99
N VAL A 60 -6.65 4.25 -12.41
CA VAL A 60 -7.28 3.82 -13.66
C VAL A 60 -8.79 3.96 -13.50
N ASP A 61 -9.45 4.55 -14.49
CA ASP A 61 -10.91 4.73 -14.58
C ASP A 61 -11.66 3.40 -14.71
N ARG A 62 -11.60 2.56 -13.68
CA ARG A 62 -12.49 1.41 -13.53
C ARG A 62 -13.33 1.60 -12.29
N PRO A 63 -14.64 1.87 -12.44
CA PRO A 63 -15.52 2.01 -11.28
C PRO A 63 -15.59 0.69 -10.50
N GLN A 64 -15.83 0.80 -9.19
CA GLN A 64 -16.30 -0.28 -8.30
C GLN A 64 -15.29 -1.40 -7.96
N LYS A 65 -14.07 -1.06 -7.53
CA LYS A 65 -13.19 -2.01 -6.85
C LYS A 65 -13.02 -1.68 -5.37
N THR A 66 -13.00 -2.72 -4.55
CA THR A 66 -12.62 -2.66 -3.14
C THR A 66 -11.11 -2.89 -3.01
N LEU A 67 -10.43 -2.03 -2.25
CA LEU A 67 -9.02 -2.12 -1.93
C LEU A 67 -8.88 -2.35 -0.42
N VAL A 68 -8.11 -3.38 -0.05
CA VAL A 68 -7.79 -3.68 1.34
C VAL A 68 -6.31 -3.36 1.56
N PHE A 69 -6.03 -2.50 2.52
CA PHE A 69 -4.67 -2.20 2.96
C PHE A 69 -4.46 -2.79 4.36
N ASP A 70 -3.49 -3.68 4.48
CA ASP A 70 -3.08 -4.28 5.74
C ASP A 70 -1.80 -3.63 6.26
N GLU A 71 -1.65 -3.52 7.57
CA GLU A 71 -0.48 -2.92 8.25
C GLU A 71 -0.08 -1.52 7.74
N ILE A 72 -1.00 -0.75 7.17
CA ILE A 72 -0.68 0.56 6.55
C ILE A 72 -0.06 1.55 7.57
N ASP A 73 -0.37 1.34 8.84
CA ASP A 73 0.08 2.12 9.99
C ASP A 73 1.32 1.55 10.70
N ALA A 74 1.91 0.46 10.21
CA ALA A 74 3.07 -0.16 10.82
C ALA A 74 4.31 0.76 10.76
N GLY A 75 4.91 1.01 11.92
CA GLY A 75 6.15 1.76 12.06
C GLY A 75 6.03 3.27 11.77
N ILE A 76 4.81 3.83 11.73
CA ILE A 76 4.61 5.27 11.48
C ILE A 76 3.82 5.95 12.61
N GLY A 77 3.90 7.29 12.66
CA GLY A 77 3.16 8.11 13.60
C GLY A 77 3.17 9.59 13.21
N GLY A 78 2.46 10.42 13.96
CA GLY A 78 2.41 11.88 13.76
C GLY A 78 2.05 12.27 12.32
N LYS A 79 2.83 13.18 11.74
CA LYS A 79 2.59 13.72 10.38
C LYS A 79 2.63 12.66 9.28
N ALA A 80 3.40 11.59 9.46
CA ALA A 80 3.42 10.49 8.48
C ALA A 80 2.09 9.73 8.46
N ALA A 81 1.53 9.43 9.63
CA ALA A 81 0.22 8.79 9.76
C ALA A 81 -0.92 9.68 9.23
N GLU A 82 -0.87 10.98 9.51
CA GLU A 82 -1.82 11.95 8.97
C GLU A 82 -1.78 12.00 7.43
N THR A 83 -0.58 11.99 6.84
CA THR A 83 -0.41 11.95 5.38
C THR A 83 -0.99 10.67 4.77
N VAL A 84 -0.79 9.53 5.43
CA VAL A 84 -1.38 8.25 5.02
C VAL A 84 -2.91 8.31 5.09
N GLY A 85 -3.49 8.83 6.17
CA GLY A 85 -4.93 9.01 6.32
C GLY A 85 -5.53 9.88 5.21
N GLN A 86 -4.88 11.00 4.90
CA GLN A 86 -5.27 11.88 3.80
C GLN A 86 -5.24 11.17 2.43
N LYS A 87 -4.21 10.36 2.16
CA LYS A 87 -4.12 9.60 0.91
C LYS A 87 -5.17 8.50 0.80
N LEU A 88 -5.47 7.81 1.90
CA LEU A 88 -6.56 6.83 1.95
C LEU A 88 -7.91 7.51 1.67
N LYS A 89 -8.16 8.70 2.23
CA LYS A 89 -9.36 9.51 1.96
C LYS A 89 -9.47 9.89 0.48
N GLU A 90 -8.40 10.42 -0.10
CA GLU A 90 -8.35 10.75 -1.53
C GLU A 90 -8.67 9.53 -2.42
N LEU A 91 -8.06 8.38 -2.10
CA LEU A 91 -8.29 7.14 -2.85
C LEU A 91 -9.73 6.64 -2.69
N SER A 92 -10.33 6.82 -1.51
CA SER A 92 -11.72 6.42 -1.22
C SER A 92 -12.77 7.15 -2.07
N MET A 93 -12.41 8.27 -2.70
CA MET A 93 -13.31 8.97 -3.62
C MET A 93 -13.60 8.17 -4.89
N ARG A 94 -12.77 7.17 -5.20
CA ARG A 94 -12.88 6.33 -6.41
C ARG A 94 -13.04 4.84 -6.12
N TYR A 95 -12.59 4.39 -4.95
CA TYR A 95 -12.56 2.99 -4.53
C TYR A 95 -13.23 2.82 -3.16
N GLN A 96 -13.79 1.64 -2.88
CA GLN A 96 -14.07 1.30 -1.48
C GLN A 96 -12.73 0.92 -0.83
N VAL A 97 -12.31 1.65 0.19
CA VAL A 97 -11.05 1.39 0.89
C VAL A 97 -11.34 0.83 2.27
N LEU A 98 -10.74 -0.32 2.58
CA LEU A 98 -10.77 -0.96 3.88
C LEU A 98 -9.35 -1.04 4.43
N CYS A 99 -9.16 -0.66 5.69
CA CYS A 99 -7.93 -0.89 6.43
C CYS A 99 -8.25 -1.09 7.91
N VAL A 100 -7.39 -1.83 8.59
CA VAL A 100 -7.39 -1.90 10.05
C VAL A 100 -6.31 -0.95 10.54
N THR A 101 -6.60 -0.14 11.55
CA THR A 101 -5.61 0.77 12.13
C THR A 101 -5.84 0.96 13.62
N HIS A 102 -4.74 1.17 14.35
CA HIS A 102 -4.75 1.59 15.75
C HIS A 102 -4.43 3.09 15.92
N LEU A 103 -4.14 3.80 14.82
CA LEU A 103 -3.79 5.22 14.84
C LEU A 103 -5.04 6.08 14.64
N ALA A 104 -5.38 6.89 15.66
CA ALA A 104 -6.45 7.87 15.58
C ALA A 104 -6.26 8.85 14.41
N GLN A 105 -5.00 9.16 14.07
CA GLN A 105 -4.64 10.03 12.94
C GLN A 105 -5.10 9.49 11.59
N ILE A 106 -5.23 8.16 11.44
CA ILE A 106 -5.74 7.54 10.22
C ILE A 106 -7.25 7.36 10.33
N ALA A 107 -7.74 6.85 11.46
CA ALA A 107 -9.17 6.60 11.69
C ALA A 107 -10.04 7.86 11.50
N ALA A 108 -9.54 9.03 11.91
CA ALA A 108 -10.25 10.30 11.79
C ALA A 108 -10.62 10.69 10.34
N PHE A 109 -9.93 10.16 9.32
CA PHE A 109 -10.23 10.42 7.91
C PHE A 109 -11.30 9.50 7.32
N ALA A 110 -11.64 8.39 7.99
CA ALA A 110 -12.56 7.39 7.47
C ALA A 110 -14.00 7.95 7.42
N ALA A 111 -14.71 7.65 6.32
CA ALA A 111 -16.14 7.96 6.21
C ALA A 111 -17.00 7.09 7.15
N HIS A 112 -16.55 5.85 7.40
CA HIS A 112 -17.17 4.90 8.33
C HIS A 112 -16.08 4.30 9.21
N GLN A 113 -16.32 4.26 10.52
CA GLN A 113 -15.41 3.69 11.51
C GLN A 113 -16.08 2.51 12.18
N TYR A 114 -15.43 1.34 12.10
CA TYR A 114 -15.87 0.12 12.75
C TYR A 114 -14.91 -0.20 13.88
N ARG A 115 -15.45 -0.50 15.07
CA ARG A 115 -14.68 -0.98 16.21
C ARG A 115 -14.80 -2.50 16.27
N ILE A 116 -13.67 -3.18 16.42
CA ILE A 116 -13.62 -4.62 16.63
C ILE A 116 -13.54 -4.86 18.13
N ASP A 117 -14.55 -5.52 18.68
CA ASP A 117 -14.59 -5.94 20.08
C ASP A 117 -14.72 -7.47 20.16
N LYS A 118 -14.14 -8.07 21.21
CA LYS A 118 -14.24 -9.50 21.49
C LYS A 118 -15.25 -9.74 22.62
N ASN A 119 -16.28 -10.54 22.34
CA ASN A 119 -17.30 -10.91 23.33
C ASN A 119 -17.20 -12.40 23.66
N VAL A 120 -17.49 -12.77 24.91
CA VAL A 120 -17.53 -14.17 25.34
C VAL A 120 -18.99 -14.65 25.38
N LEU A 121 -19.30 -15.69 24.61
CA LEU A 121 -20.60 -16.36 24.60
C LEU A 121 -20.38 -17.85 24.86
N ASP A 122 -21.12 -18.40 25.83
CA ASP A 122 -21.04 -19.81 26.25
C ASP A 122 -19.61 -20.30 26.55
N GLY A 123 -18.81 -19.44 27.19
CA GLY A 123 -17.44 -19.74 27.60
C GLY A 123 -16.42 -19.74 26.45
N ARG A 124 -16.80 -19.32 25.24
CA ARG A 124 -15.89 -19.16 24.10
C ARG A 124 -15.79 -17.69 23.68
N SER A 125 -14.59 -17.32 23.27
CA SER A 125 -14.20 -15.97 22.85
C SER A 125 -13.74 -15.97 21.41
#